data_AF-A0A1G9E948-F1
#
_entry.id   AF-A0A1G9E948-F1
#
_cell.length_a   1.000
_cell.length_b   1.000
_cell.length_c   1.000
_cell.angle_alpha   90.00
_cell.angle_beta   90.00
_cell.angle_gamma   90.00
#
_symmetry.space_group_name_H-M   'P 1'
#
loop_
_entity.id
_entity.type
_entity.pdbx_description
1 polymer ?
#
loop_
_entity_poly.entity_id
_entity_poly.type
_entity_poly.pdbx_seq_one_letter_code
_entity_poly.pdbx_strand_id
1 'polypeptide(L)'
;MGEAGSTGSRPLVGEIGYRAGVTVVQTVLFLAVIPAAVYGLVMLMVLWPRLLRARYRPNGEWNFPSVLWVANPAGVSPGSPPTDHAESEAESGTARGGARGNW
;
A
#
# COMPACT_ATOMS: atom_id res chain seq x y z
N MET A 1 -88.38 13.79 -18.64
CA MET A 1 -87.57 14.98 -18.36
C MET A 1 -87.13 14.90 -16.90
N GLY A 2 -85.89 14.61 -16.52
CA GLY A 2 -84.69 14.31 -17.28
C GLY A 2 -83.72 13.55 -16.38
N GLU A 3 -83.14 12.47 -16.91
CA GLU A 3 -81.91 11.91 -16.37
C GLU A 3 -80.75 12.75 -16.91
N ALA A 4 -80.13 13.53 -16.03
CA ALA A 4 -78.79 14.08 -16.21
C ALA A 4 -77.94 13.39 -15.14
N GLY A 5 -76.99 12.51 -15.47
CA GLY A 5 -76.01 12.68 -16.52
C GLY A 5 -74.97 13.69 -16.06
N SER A 6 -74.02 13.25 -15.23
CA SER A 6 -72.60 13.64 -15.30
C SER A 6 -71.88 13.10 -14.08
N THR A 7 -71.30 11.93 -14.26
CA THR A 7 -70.34 11.29 -13.36
C THR A 7 -69.16 12.25 -13.22
N GLY A 8 -69.07 12.95 -12.10
CA GLY A 8 -67.94 13.81 -11.78
C GLY A 8 -66.65 13.00 -11.84
N SER A 9 -65.87 13.25 -12.89
CA SER A 9 -64.55 12.68 -13.13
C SER A 9 -63.68 12.83 -11.89
N ARG A 10 -63.42 11.72 -11.19
CA ARG A 10 -62.45 11.70 -10.08
C ARG A 10 -61.10 12.09 -10.68
N PRO A 11 -60.43 13.14 -10.19
CA PRO A 11 -59.07 13.41 -10.64
C PRO A 11 -58.25 12.16 -10.28
N LEU A 12 -57.66 11.56 -11.31
CA LEU A 12 -56.77 10.42 -11.17
C LEU A 12 -55.68 10.85 -10.20
N VAL A 13 -55.61 10.15 -9.07
CA VAL A 13 -54.52 10.23 -8.09
C VAL A 13 -53.23 10.35 -8.89
N GLY A 14 -52.58 11.51 -8.73
CA GLY A 14 -51.36 11.81 -9.45
C GLY A 14 -50.40 10.64 -9.30
N GLU A 15 -50.08 10.01 -10.42
CA GLU A 15 -48.89 9.17 -10.51
C GLU A 15 -47.74 10.06 -10.06
N ILE A 16 -47.25 9.83 -8.84
CA ILE A 16 -46.01 10.43 -8.39
C ILE A 16 -44.93 9.71 -9.20
N GLY A 17 -44.74 10.18 -10.43
CA GLY A 17 -43.59 9.85 -11.23
C GLY A 17 -42.40 10.44 -10.50
N TYR A 18 -41.75 9.63 -9.65
CA TYR A 18 -40.43 9.94 -9.15
C TYR A 18 -39.57 10.10 -10.40
N ARG A 19 -39.33 11.33 -10.87
CA ARG A 19 -38.19 11.60 -11.74
C ARG A 19 -37.02 10.98 -11.01
N ALA A 20 -36.48 9.89 -11.54
CA ALA A 20 -35.38 9.15 -10.93
C ALA A 20 -34.15 10.07 -10.89
N GLY A 21 -34.10 10.94 -9.89
CA GLY A 21 -33.06 11.94 -9.73
C GLY A 21 -31.76 11.28 -9.29
N VAL A 22 -31.85 10.28 -8.43
CA VAL A 22 -30.78 9.37 -8.00
C VAL A 22 -31.46 8.11 -7.46
N THR A 23 -31.00 6.92 -7.84
CA THR A 23 -31.52 5.67 -7.25
C THR A 23 -30.78 5.31 -5.96
N VAL A 24 -31.43 4.60 -5.03
CA VAL A 24 -30.76 4.13 -3.80
C VAL A 24 -29.51 3.32 -4.11
N VAL A 25 -29.59 2.44 -5.13
CA VAL A 25 -28.46 1.63 -5.60
C VAL A 25 -27.31 2.52 -6.06
N GLN A 26 -27.59 3.57 -6.81
CA GLN A 26 -26.59 4.52 -7.27
C GLN A 26 -25.89 5.22 -6.10
N THR A 27 -26.64 5.66 -5.08
CA THR A 27 -26.06 6.25 -3.87
C THR A 27 -25.15 5.28 -3.13
N VAL A 28 -25.60 4.03 -2.92
CA VAL A 28 -24.80 2.99 -2.25
C VAL A 28 -23.53 2.69 -3.06
N LEU A 29 -23.65 2.61 -4.39
CA LEU A 29 -22.51 2.39 -5.27
C LEU A 29 -21.49 3.52 -5.14
N PHE A 30 -21.92 4.79 -5.15
CA PHE A 30 -20.99 5.91 -4.95
C PHE A 30 -20.30 5.85 -3.58
N LEU A 31 -21.05 5.58 -2.52
CA LEU A 31 -20.50 5.48 -1.16
C LEU A 31 -19.55 4.29 -0.98
N ALA A 32 -19.67 3.22 -1.76
CA ALA A 32 -18.76 2.08 -1.70
C ALA A 32 -17.57 2.24 -2.67
N VAL A 33 -17.84 2.65 -3.90
CA VAL A 33 -16.85 2.71 -4.99
C VAL A 33 -15.85 3.84 -4.76
N ILE A 34 -16.29 5.03 -4.34
CA ILE A 34 -15.36 6.15 -4.15
C ILE A 34 -14.31 5.80 -3.08
N PRO A 35 -14.68 5.34 -1.86
CA PRO A 35 -13.69 4.92 -0.88
C PRO A 35 -12.83 3.76 -1.35
N ALA A 36 -13.42 2.74 -1.98
CA ALA A 36 -12.67 1.60 -2.49
C ALA A 36 -11.65 2.02 -3.55
N ALA A 37 -12.01 2.95 -4.45
CA ALA A 37 -11.11 3.49 -5.46
C ALA A 37 -9.97 4.29 -4.83
N VAL A 38 -10.26 5.12 -3.81
CA VAL A 38 -9.22 5.87 -3.08
C VAL A 38 -8.25 4.91 -2.38
N TYR A 39 -8.75 3.93 -1.64
CA TYR A 39 -7.89 2.93 -0.99
C TYR A 39 -7.11 2.10 -2.01
N GLY A 40 -7.74 1.70 -3.11
CA GLY A 40 -7.09 0.98 -4.20
C GLY A 40 -5.97 1.79 -4.82
N LEU A 41 -6.18 3.08 -5.08
CA LEU A 41 -5.17 3.99 -5.62
C LEU A 41 -4.02 4.19 -4.64
N VAL A 42 -4.30 4.40 -3.35
CA VAL A 42 -3.28 4.54 -2.30
C VAL A 42 -2.48 3.25 -2.18
N MET A 43 -3.14 2.09 -2.07
CA MET A 43 -2.47 0.78 -2.03
C MET A 43 -1.62 0.55 -3.26
N LEU A 44 -2.13 0.88 -4.45
CA LEU A 44 -1.37 0.77 -5.68
C LEU A 44 -0.11 1.65 -5.60
N MET A 45 -0.22 2.94 -5.25
CA MET A 45 0.96 3.81 -5.11
C MET A 45 1.98 3.30 -4.10
N VAL A 46 1.54 2.72 -2.98
CA VAL A 46 2.45 2.22 -1.93
C VAL A 46 3.12 0.90 -2.33
N LEU A 47 2.36 -0.02 -2.92
CA LEU A 47 2.86 -1.36 -3.26
C LEU A 47 3.60 -1.38 -4.59
N TRP A 48 3.23 -0.53 -5.56
CA TRP A 48 3.81 -0.51 -6.90
C TRP A 48 5.35 -0.40 -6.91
N PRO A 49 6.00 0.50 -6.14
CA PRO A 49 7.46 0.55 -6.06
C PRO A 49 8.08 -0.72 -5.47
N ARG A 50 7.35 -1.45 -4.61
CA ARG A 50 7.81 -2.74 -4.07
C ARG A 50 7.75 -3.85 -5.12
N LEU A 51 6.77 -3.83 -6.00
CA LEU A 51 6.66 -4.81 -7.09
C LEU A 51 7.72 -4.57 -8.18
N LEU A 52 8.07 -3.32 -8.44
CA LEU A 52 9.06 -2.95 -9.45
C LEU A 52 10.52 -2.94 -8.94
N ARG A 53 10.74 -3.19 -7.64
CA ARG A 53 12.10 -3.24 -7.08
C ARG A 53 12.90 -4.35 -7.75
N ALA A 54 14.01 -3.97 -8.40
CA ALA A 54 14.94 -4.90 -9.00
C ALA A 54 15.48 -5.85 -7.92
N ARG A 55 15.24 -7.15 -8.11
CA ARG A 55 15.78 -8.19 -7.23
C ARG A 55 17.18 -8.54 -7.68
N TYR A 56 18.08 -8.78 -6.73
CA TYR A 56 19.42 -9.27 -7.04
C TYR A 56 19.34 -10.52 -7.91
N ARG A 57 20.07 -10.49 -9.03
CA ARG A 57 20.20 -11.61 -9.96
C ARG A 57 21.65 -12.12 -9.87
N PRO A 58 21.89 -13.38 -9.48
CA PRO A 58 23.24 -13.91 -9.31
C PRO A 58 24.12 -13.81 -10.57
N ASN A 59 23.51 -13.92 -11.76
CA ASN A 59 24.23 -13.91 -13.04
C ASN A 59 24.18 -12.54 -13.76
N GLY A 60 23.59 -11.50 -13.14
CA GLY A 60 23.50 -10.16 -13.72
C GLY A 60 24.59 -9.23 -13.20
N GLU A 61 24.84 -8.12 -13.90
CA GLU A 61 25.79 -7.12 -13.36
C GLU A 61 25.31 -6.57 -12.01
N TRP A 62 26.28 -6.34 -11.12
CA TRP A 62 26.04 -5.73 -9.81
C TRP A 62 25.70 -4.24 -9.99
N ASN A 63 24.41 -3.92 -9.96
CA ASN A 63 23.87 -2.56 -10.14
C ASN A 63 23.44 -1.90 -8.81
N PHE A 64 23.86 -2.45 -7.67
CA PHE A 64 23.51 -1.96 -6.34
C PHE A 64 24.67 -1.17 -5.72
N PRO A 65 24.40 -0.20 -4.82
CA PRO A 65 25.46 0.43 -4.06
C PRO A 65 26.22 -0.61 -3.21
N SER A 66 27.53 -0.40 -3.00
CA SER A 66 28.33 -1.26 -2.12
C SER A 66 27.86 -1.12 -0.67
N VAL A 67 27.53 -2.23 -0.02
CA VAL A 67 27.08 -2.24 1.38
C VAL A 67 28.00 -3.15 2.19
N LEU A 68 28.55 -2.60 3.28
CA LEU A 68 29.28 -3.36 4.30
C LEU A 68 28.33 -3.62 5.48
N TRP A 69 28.02 -4.88 5.73
CA TRP A 69 27.23 -5.27 6.90
C TRP A 69 28.19 -5.60 8.04
N VAL A 70 28.22 -4.76 9.07
CA VAL A 70 28.98 -4.99 10.30
C VAL A 70 28.00 -5.51 11.35
N ALA A 71 28.40 -6.54 12.09
CA ALA A 71 27.60 -7.03 13.21
C ALA A 71 27.44 -5.94 14.27
N ASN A 72 26.29 -5.88 14.95
CA ASN A 72 26.14 -5.05 16.16
C ASN A 72 26.60 -5.87 17.38
N PRO A 73 27.83 -5.69 17.90
CA PRO A 73 28.33 -6.51 18.99
C PRO A 73 27.59 -6.28 20.31
N ALA A 74 27.07 -5.07 20.54
CA ALA A 74 26.40 -4.70 21.78
C ALA A 74 25.02 -5.37 21.94
N GLY A 75 24.36 -5.71 20.83
CA GLY A 75 23.01 -6.29 20.84
C GLY A 75 22.95 -7.82 20.92
N VAL A 76 24.10 -8.51 20.90
CA VAL A 76 24.16 -9.97 20.69
C VAL A 76 24.52 -10.74 21.97
N SER A 77 24.84 -10.07 23.08
CA SER A 77 25.14 -10.75 24.35
C SER A 77 24.60 -10.01 25.58
N PRO A 78 23.69 -10.61 26.37
CA PRO A 78 23.30 -10.08 27.69
C PRO A 78 24.41 -10.20 28.75
N GLY A 79 25.66 -10.51 28.37
CA GLY A 79 26.77 -10.69 29.29
C GLY A 79 28.14 -10.28 28.74
N SER A 80 28.19 -9.53 27.63
CA SER A 80 29.47 -8.94 27.22
C SER A 80 29.67 -7.64 28.01
N PRO A 81 30.79 -7.47 28.74
CA PRO A 81 31.09 -6.19 29.37
C PRO A 81 31.11 -5.10 28.29
N PRO A 82 30.71 -3.86 28.62
CA PRO A 82 30.87 -2.76 27.69
C PRO A 82 32.36 -2.64 27.41
N THR A 83 32.78 -3.01 26.19
CA THR A 83 34.03 -2.53 25.65
C THR A 83 33.83 -1.04 25.44
N ASP A 84 34.12 -0.26 26.49
CA ASP A 84 34.50 1.14 26.41
C ASP A 84 35.82 1.23 25.63
N HIS A 85 35.73 0.93 24.34
CA HIS A 85 36.67 1.35 23.31
C HIS A 85 35.90 2.20 22.32
N ALA A 86 35.32 3.28 22.84
CA ALA A 86 35.46 4.54 22.13
C ALA A 86 36.97 4.78 22.00
N GLU A 87 37.44 4.95 20.76
CA GLU A 87 38.81 5.32 20.44
C GLU A 87 39.87 4.22 20.70
N SER A 88 39.68 3.01 20.17
CA SER A 88 40.87 2.26 19.74
C SER A 88 41.28 2.80 18.38
N GLU A 89 42.34 3.60 18.41
CA GLU A 89 43.19 3.93 17.27
C GLU A 89 43.23 2.76 16.29
N ALA A 90 42.99 3.08 15.01
CA ALA A 90 43.16 2.14 13.92
C ALA A 90 44.64 1.74 13.83
N GLU A 91 45.06 0.79 14.68
CA GLU A 91 46.29 0.05 14.50
C GLU A 91 46.11 -0.79 13.25
N SER A 92 46.57 -0.17 12.16
CA SER A 92 46.65 -0.69 10.81
C SER A 92 47.55 -1.94 10.80
N GLY A 93 46.94 -3.08 11.11
CA GLY A 93 47.57 -4.39 11.09
C GLY A 93 47.49 -5.02 9.70
N THR A 94 48.67 -5.12 9.07
CA THR A 94 48.93 -5.62 7.73
C THR A 94 48.53 -7.10 7.57
N ALA A 95 47.52 -7.34 6.73
CA ALA A 95 47.05 -8.64 6.22
C ALA A 95 47.07 -9.84 7.20
N ARG A 96 45.95 -10.08 7.89
CA ARG A 96 45.78 -11.19 8.86
C ARG A 96 45.38 -12.55 8.26
N GLY A 97 45.36 -12.69 6.93
CA GLY A 97 44.99 -13.90 6.18
C GLY A 97 43.85 -13.69 5.17
N GLY A 98 43.53 -14.70 4.34
CA GLY A 98 42.46 -14.63 3.34
C GLY A 98 42.00 -16.00 2.83
N ALA A 99 40.71 -16.12 2.55
CA ALA A 99 40.11 -17.30 1.91
C ALA A 99 39.47 -16.88 0.58
N ARG A 100 39.65 -17.68 -0.47
CA ARG A 100 39.08 -17.42 -1.79
C ARG A 100 38.48 -18.69 -2.38
N GLY A 101 37.37 -18.54 -3.09
CA GLY A 101 36.74 -19.58 -3.89
C GLY A 101 36.22 -18.95 -5.18
N ASN A 102 36.10 -19.75 -6.23
CA ASN A 102 35.55 -19.30 -7.51
C ASN A 102 34.23 -20.03 -7.72
N TRP A 103 33.14 -19.26 -7.73
CA TRP A 103 31.77 -19.73 -7.95
C TRP A 103 31.35 -19.41 -9.38
#